data_AF-A0AAD2DWV8-F1
#
_entry.id   AF-A0AAD2DWV8-F1
#
_cell.length_a   1.000
_cell.length_b   1.000
_cell.length_c   1.000
_cell.angle_alpha   90.00
_cell.angle_beta   90.00
_cell.angle_gamma   90.00
#
_symmetry.space_group_name_H-M   'P 1'
#
loop_
_entity.id
_entity.type
_entity.pdbx_description
1 polymer ?
#
loop_
_entity_poly.entity_id
_entity_poly.type
_entity_poly.pdbx_seq_one_letter_code
_entity_poly.pdbx_strand_id
1 'polypeptide(L)'
;MELSITQPDDWHLHLRDGKLLEAVVSHCSDHFGRAIIMPNRKPPVTKTSEAMAYREAILKALPESSKFTPLMTIYLTDTTPHEIKLARESRVVFAVKLYPAGATTNSQHGVTNLFRKCLPVLEEMVQQNMPLLVHGEVTSLDVDVFDREKVFIDEVLDPLIQKFPRLKVVMEHITTKDAVKFVESCDDGFVAATVTPQHLALNRNSIFQGGL
;
A
#
# COMPACT_ATOMS: atom_id res chain seq x y z
N MET A 1 -5.41 -33.10 8.40
CA MET A 1 -5.35 -32.76 6.96
C MET A 1 -4.15 -31.87 6.79
N GLU A 2 -3.25 -32.19 5.86
CA GLU A 2 -2.07 -31.39 5.55
C GLU A 2 -2.29 -30.68 4.22
N LEU A 3 -1.98 -29.39 4.16
CA LEU A 3 -2.03 -28.59 2.93
C LEU A 3 -0.63 -28.04 2.65
N SER A 4 -0.04 -28.46 1.54
CA SER A 4 1.25 -27.95 1.07
C SER A 4 1.03 -26.92 -0.03
N ILE A 5 1.66 -25.76 0.10
CA ILE A 5 1.65 -24.69 -0.90
C ILE A 5 3.07 -24.22 -1.18
N THR A 6 3.29 -23.64 -2.37
CA THR A 6 4.49 -22.85 -2.64
C THR A 6 4.61 -21.73 -1.60
N GLN A 7 5.83 -21.41 -1.17
CA GLN A 7 6.07 -20.34 -0.20
C GLN A 7 5.40 -19.03 -0.69
N PRO A 8 4.49 -18.44 0.12
CA PRO A 8 3.74 -17.25 -0.28
C PRO A 8 4.56 -15.97 -0.08
N ASP A 9 3.98 -14.84 -0.50
CA ASP A 9 4.45 -13.48 -0.24
C ASP A 9 3.34 -12.62 0.38
N ASP A 10 3.71 -11.61 1.16
CA ASP A 10 2.78 -10.64 1.75
C ASP A 10 2.84 -9.31 1.00
N TRP A 11 1.81 -9.02 0.20
CA TRP A 11 1.77 -7.81 -0.63
C TRP A 11 1.35 -6.54 0.13
N HIS A 12 1.14 -6.58 1.46
CA HIS A 12 0.86 -5.39 2.26
C HIS A 12 1.29 -5.54 3.73
N LEU A 13 2.51 -5.11 4.08
CA LEU A 13 3.05 -5.29 5.43
C LEU A 13 3.53 -3.99 6.10
N HIS A 14 3.26 -3.87 7.40
CA HIS A 14 3.75 -2.78 8.25
C HIS A 14 4.73 -3.31 9.30
N LEU A 15 6.04 -3.12 9.08
CA LEU A 15 7.08 -3.61 10.00
C LEU A 15 7.44 -2.63 11.13
N ARG A 16 6.97 -1.39 11.07
CA ARG A 16 7.28 -0.34 12.08
C ARG A 16 8.80 -0.12 12.20
N ASP A 17 9.28 0.26 13.38
CA ASP A 17 10.65 0.70 13.64
C ASP A 17 11.21 0.22 14.98
N GLY A 18 12.54 0.22 15.08
CA GLY A 18 13.28 -0.05 16.30
C GLY A 18 12.85 -1.36 16.96
N LYS A 19 12.53 -1.31 18.26
CA LYS A 19 12.11 -2.50 19.02
C LYS A 19 10.85 -3.18 18.45
N LEU A 20 9.94 -2.42 17.83
CA LEU A 20 8.76 -3.02 17.21
C LEU A 20 9.15 -3.79 15.95
N LEU A 21 10.06 -3.26 15.13
CA LEU A 21 10.61 -3.98 13.97
C LEU A 21 11.28 -5.29 14.41
N GLU A 22 12.15 -5.23 15.42
CA GLU A 22 12.82 -6.41 15.97
C GLU A 22 11.82 -7.45 16.51
N ALA A 23 10.71 -7.00 17.10
CA ALA A 23 9.69 -7.90 17.64
C ALA A 23 8.81 -8.54 16.57
N VAL A 24 8.55 -7.87 15.43
CA VAL A 24 7.54 -8.34 14.46
C VAL A 24 8.12 -8.94 13.18
N VAL A 25 9.38 -8.66 12.83
CA VAL A 25 9.93 -9.04 11.53
C VAL A 25 9.99 -10.57 11.33
N SER A 26 10.32 -11.32 12.37
CA SER A 26 10.38 -12.79 12.32
C SER A 26 9.03 -13.43 12.01
N HIS A 27 7.95 -12.90 12.59
CA HIS A 27 6.58 -13.38 12.34
C HIS A 27 6.19 -13.33 10.86
N CYS A 28 6.78 -12.41 10.08
CA CYS A 28 6.60 -12.41 8.63
C CYS A 28 7.64 -13.29 7.93
N SER A 29 8.93 -13.14 8.26
CA SER A 29 10.02 -13.80 7.52
C SER A 29 10.02 -15.32 7.62
N ASP A 30 9.39 -15.87 8.66
CA ASP A 30 9.29 -17.32 8.87
C ASP A 30 8.28 -17.98 7.92
N HIS A 31 7.34 -17.21 7.36
CA HIS A 31 6.26 -17.71 6.52
C HIS A 31 6.34 -17.22 5.07
N PHE A 32 6.71 -15.95 4.87
CA PHE A 32 6.70 -15.30 3.56
C PHE A 32 8.10 -15.21 2.98
N GLY A 33 8.22 -15.41 1.66
CA GLY A 33 9.49 -15.22 0.94
C GLY A 33 9.81 -13.74 0.74
N ARG A 34 8.78 -12.93 0.48
CA ARG A 34 8.88 -11.49 0.22
C ARG A 34 7.72 -10.76 0.87
N ALA A 35 7.90 -9.47 1.13
CA ALA A 35 6.76 -8.62 1.43
C ALA A 35 6.92 -7.19 0.90
N ILE A 36 5.80 -6.57 0.53
CA ILE A 36 5.74 -5.14 0.24
C ILE A 36 5.69 -4.37 1.57
N ILE A 37 6.73 -3.60 1.83
CA ILE A 37 6.89 -2.87 3.09
C ILE A 37 6.32 -1.47 2.94
N MET A 38 5.28 -1.17 3.72
CA MET A 38 4.57 0.10 3.69
C MET A 38 5.39 1.25 4.30
N PRO A 39 5.25 2.49 3.78
CA PRO A 39 6.22 3.56 4.03
C PRO A 39 5.80 4.56 5.12
N ASN A 40 4.68 4.34 5.81
CA ASN A 40 4.07 5.27 6.78
C ASN A 40 4.71 5.22 8.19
N ARG A 41 6.04 5.26 8.23
CA ARG A 41 6.84 5.46 9.44
C ARG A 41 6.69 6.89 9.99
N LYS A 42 7.33 7.19 11.11
CA LYS A 42 7.48 8.56 11.65
C LYS A 42 8.96 8.94 11.71
N PRO A 43 9.47 9.77 10.79
CA PRO A 43 8.79 10.34 9.60
C PRO A 43 8.49 9.29 8.51
N PRO A 44 7.57 9.57 7.57
CA PRO A 44 7.30 8.65 6.45
C PRO A 44 8.52 8.53 5.53
N VAL A 45 8.63 7.39 4.84
CA VAL A 45 9.66 7.16 3.82
C VAL A 45 9.22 7.83 2.53
N THR A 46 9.82 8.95 2.18
CA THR A 46 9.45 9.79 1.03
C THR A 46 10.50 9.78 -0.09
N LYS A 47 11.70 9.27 0.20
CA LYS A 47 12.82 9.20 -0.75
C LYS A 47 13.38 7.78 -0.88
N THR A 48 14.00 7.52 -2.02
CA THR A 48 14.68 6.27 -2.35
C THR A 48 15.81 5.98 -1.36
N SER A 49 16.58 7.00 -0.97
CA SER A 49 17.64 6.85 0.03
C SER A 49 17.11 6.45 1.41
N GLU A 50 15.96 6.96 1.81
CA GLU A 50 15.27 6.59 3.06
C GLU A 50 14.75 5.15 2.99
N ALA A 51 14.20 4.74 1.84
CA ALA A 51 13.76 3.36 1.60
C ALA A 51 14.94 2.38 1.66
N MET A 52 16.09 2.72 1.06
CA MET A 52 17.31 1.91 1.15
C MET A 52 17.81 1.81 2.60
N ALA A 53 17.88 2.92 3.33
CA ALA A 53 18.28 2.90 4.74
C ALA A 53 17.32 2.05 5.59
N TYR A 54 16.01 2.13 5.32
CA TYR A 54 15.03 1.30 6.01
C TYR A 54 15.18 -0.19 5.70
N ARG A 55 15.42 -0.52 4.42
CA ARG A 55 15.72 -1.89 4.00
C ARG A 55 16.90 -2.46 4.76
N GLU A 56 18.00 -1.71 4.87
CA GLU A 56 19.18 -2.16 5.62
C GLU A 56 18.87 -2.37 7.11
N ALA A 57 18.01 -1.54 7.71
CA ALA A 57 17.56 -1.76 9.08
C ALA A 57 16.72 -3.04 9.23
N ILE A 58 15.83 -3.32 8.27
CA ILE A 58 15.05 -4.57 8.26
C ILE A 58 15.98 -5.78 8.12
N LEU A 59 16.93 -5.74 7.18
CA LEU A 59 17.87 -6.85 6.96
C LEU A 59 18.73 -7.14 8.19
N LYS A 60 19.11 -6.12 8.96
CA LYS A 60 19.85 -6.28 10.23
C LYS A 60 19.01 -6.88 11.36
N ALA A 61 17.69 -6.68 11.32
CA ALA A 61 16.77 -7.23 12.31
C ALA A 61 16.37 -8.69 11.98
N LEU A 62 16.67 -9.17 10.78
CA LEU A 62 16.39 -10.55 10.39
C LEU A 62 17.41 -11.53 11.00
N PRO A 63 17.00 -12.78 11.28
CA PRO A 63 17.95 -13.86 11.54
C PRO A 63 18.94 -14.02 10.38
N GLU A 64 20.19 -14.37 10.66
CA GLU A 64 21.23 -14.56 9.63
C GLU A 64 20.84 -15.59 8.56
N SER A 65 20.03 -16.58 8.91
CA SER A 65 19.55 -17.63 8.00
C SER A 65 18.35 -17.20 7.15
N SER A 66 17.79 -16.01 7.37
CA SER A 66 16.58 -15.56 6.69
C SER A 66 16.81 -15.34 5.20
N LYS A 67 15.88 -15.84 4.38
CA LYS A 67 15.83 -15.59 2.93
C LYS A 67 14.79 -14.53 2.56
N PHE A 68 14.22 -13.85 3.56
CA PHE A 68 13.16 -12.88 3.37
C PHE A 68 13.66 -11.66 2.58
N THR A 69 12.88 -11.25 1.57
CA THR A 69 13.19 -10.07 0.77
C THR A 69 12.16 -8.96 1.01
N PRO A 70 12.53 -7.88 1.73
CA PRO A 70 11.68 -6.70 1.84
C PRO A 70 11.66 -5.91 0.52
N LEU A 71 10.47 -5.71 -0.03
CA LEU A 71 10.19 -4.95 -1.24
C LEU A 71 9.71 -3.56 -0.83
N MET A 72 10.58 -2.56 -0.95
CA MET A 72 10.33 -1.26 -0.33
C MET A 72 9.33 -0.43 -1.13
N THR A 73 8.68 0.52 -0.45
CA THR A 73 7.80 1.50 -1.08
C THR A 73 8.15 2.92 -0.64
N ILE A 74 7.68 3.90 -1.40
CA ILE A 74 7.76 5.33 -1.05
C ILE A 74 6.34 5.84 -0.79
N TYR A 75 6.20 6.69 0.23
CA TYR A 75 4.98 7.40 0.56
C TYR A 75 4.80 8.56 -0.44
N LEU A 76 3.66 8.60 -1.13
CA LEU A 76 3.33 9.68 -2.06
C LEU A 76 3.03 10.98 -1.29
N THR A 77 3.86 12.00 -1.48
CA THR A 77 3.68 13.36 -0.94
C THR A 77 3.89 14.40 -2.05
N ASP A 78 4.79 15.37 -1.87
CA ASP A 78 5.31 16.26 -2.92
C ASP A 78 6.42 15.54 -3.73
N THR A 79 6.22 14.25 -4.00
CA THR A 79 7.16 13.38 -4.71
C THR A 79 7.38 13.90 -6.13
N THR A 80 8.64 14.01 -6.54
CA THR A 80 8.99 14.50 -7.88
C THR A 80 9.06 13.35 -8.88
N PRO A 81 8.85 13.61 -10.19
CA PRO A 81 9.14 12.62 -11.24
C PRO A 81 10.57 12.07 -11.16
N HIS A 82 11.55 12.91 -10.84
CA HIS A 82 12.93 12.46 -10.68
C HIS A 82 13.07 11.40 -9.59
N GLU A 83 12.35 11.54 -8.48
CA GLU A 83 12.34 10.54 -7.41
C GLU A 83 11.82 9.18 -7.88
N ILE A 84 10.84 9.14 -8.79
CA ILE A 84 10.33 7.88 -9.36
C ILE A 84 11.37 7.18 -10.23
N LYS A 85 12.16 7.94 -11.00
CA LYS A 85 13.28 7.40 -11.78
C LYS A 85 14.33 6.77 -10.86
N LEU A 86 14.75 7.51 -9.82
CA LEU A 86 15.70 7.02 -8.83
C LEU A 86 15.18 5.75 -8.12
N ALA A 87 13.91 5.76 -7.72
CA ALA A 87 13.26 4.62 -7.09
C ALA A 87 13.32 3.39 -8.00
N ARG A 88 13.00 3.54 -9.29
CA ARG A 88 13.03 2.44 -10.25
C ARG A 88 14.46 1.93 -10.51
N GLU A 89 15.41 2.85 -10.69
CA GLU A 89 16.83 2.54 -10.93
C GLU A 89 17.46 1.80 -9.74
N SER A 90 17.02 2.09 -8.51
CA SER A 90 17.53 1.44 -7.29
C SER A 90 17.30 -0.07 -7.23
N ARG A 91 16.25 -0.56 -7.93
CA ARG A 91 15.73 -1.95 -7.82
C ARG A 91 15.36 -2.37 -6.38
N VAL A 92 15.25 -1.41 -5.46
CA VAL A 92 14.87 -1.61 -4.06
C VAL A 92 13.42 -1.16 -3.83
N VAL A 93 13.00 -0.10 -4.50
CA VAL A 93 11.63 0.43 -4.41
C VAL A 93 10.77 -0.18 -5.50
N PHE A 94 9.70 -0.84 -5.10
CA PHE A 94 8.81 -1.60 -5.98
C PHE A 94 7.49 -0.91 -6.28
N ALA A 95 7.07 0.03 -5.43
CA ALA A 95 5.82 0.77 -5.62
C ALA A 95 5.80 2.09 -4.84
N VAL A 96 4.82 2.93 -5.16
CA VAL A 96 4.51 4.15 -4.41
C VAL A 96 3.15 3.99 -3.73
N LYS A 97 3.05 4.31 -2.44
CA LYS A 97 1.81 4.20 -1.66
C LYS A 97 1.15 5.56 -1.49
N LEU A 98 -0.08 5.69 -1.98
CA LEU A 98 -0.98 6.79 -1.72
C LEU A 98 -1.77 6.54 -0.44
N TYR A 99 -1.68 7.50 0.47
CA TYR A 99 -2.58 7.66 1.61
C TYR A 99 -3.34 8.97 1.46
N PRO A 100 -4.69 8.94 1.42
CA PRO A 100 -5.49 10.16 1.55
C PRO A 100 -5.19 10.82 2.90
N ALA A 101 -5.06 12.15 2.88
CA ALA A 101 -4.66 12.90 4.06
C ALA A 101 -5.65 12.66 5.22
N GLY A 102 -5.14 12.12 6.33
CA GLY A 102 -5.94 11.83 7.54
C GLY A 102 -6.75 10.52 7.52
N ALA A 103 -6.61 9.66 6.50
CA ALA A 103 -7.41 8.42 6.40
C ALA A 103 -7.05 7.37 7.45
N THR A 104 -5.76 7.29 7.78
CA THR A 104 -5.22 6.21 8.63
C THR A 104 -4.02 6.67 9.45
N THR A 105 -3.44 5.74 10.21
CA THR A 105 -2.27 5.98 11.07
C THR A 105 -1.11 6.59 10.26
N ASN A 106 -0.63 7.74 10.72
CA ASN A 106 0.49 8.53 10.15
C ASN A 106 0.23 9.13 8.77
N SER A 107 -1.04 9.29 8.37
CA SER A 107 -1.41 9.83 7.07
C SER A 107 -1.50 11.36 7.00
N GLN A 108 -1.04 12.10 8.02
CA GLN A 108 -1.19 13.57 8.06
C GLN A 108 -0.45 14.30 6.92
N HIS A 109 0.57 13.66 6.35
CA HIS A 109 1.34 14.18 5.22
C HIS A 109 0.83 13.65 3.86
N GLY A 110 -0.37 13.05 3.84
CA GLY A 110 -1.02 12.52 2.64
C GLY A 110 -1.37 13.59 1.60
N VAL A 111 -1.65 13.13 0.38
CA VAL A 111 -2.01 14.01 -0.74
C VAL A 111 -3.42 14.56 -0.54
N THR A 112 -3.57 15.88 -0.66
CA THR A 112 -4.88 16.57 -0.51
C THR A 112 -5.65 16.70 -1.82
N ASN A 113 -4.98 16.66 -2.98
CA ASN A 113 -5.61 16.64 -4.29
C ASN A 113 -4.69 15.96 -5.31
N LEU A 114 -4.99 14.69 -5.59
CA LEU A 114 -4.17 13.83 -6.46
C LEU A 114 -4.03 14.39 -7.87
N PHE A 115 -5.16 14.79 -8.49
CA PHE A 115 -5.18 15.28 -9.87
C PHE A 115 -4.58 16.66 -10.07
N ARG A 116 -4.42 17.48 -9.03
CA ARG A 116 -3.77 18.79 -9.15
C ARG A 116 -2.28 18.74 -8.86
N LYS A 117 -1.88 17.95 -7.87
CA LYS A 117 -0.50 17.95 -7.35
C LYS A 117 0.37 16.84 -7.91
N CYS A 118 -0.22 15.71 -8.29
CA CYS A 118 0.54 14.50 -8.58
C CYS A 118 0.54 14.11 -10.06
N LEU A 119 -0.02 14.90 -10.98
CA LEU A 119 -0.04 14.52 -12.40
C LEU A 119 1.36 14.22 -12.96
N PRO A 120 2.39 15.07 -12.78
CA PRO A 120 3.71 14.79 -13.35
C PRO A 120 4.32 13.50 -12.78
N VAL A 121 4.10 13.22 -11.50
CA VAL A 121 4.64 12.02 -10.85
C VAL A 121 3.89 10.76 -11.28
N LEU A 122 2.56 10.84 -11.49
CA LEU A 122 1.76 9.73 -12.02
C LEU A 122 2.13 9.41 -13.47
N GLU A 123 2.37 10.43 -14.31
CA GLU A 123 2.87 10.24 -15.68
C GLU A 123 4.21 9.52 -15.69
N GLU A 124 5.13 9.92 -14.81
CA GLU A 124 6.43 9.25 -14.68
C GLU A 124 6.28 7.82 -14.15
N MET A 125 5.36 7.57 -13.21
CA MET A 125 5.07 6.21 -12.75
C MET A 125 4.60 5.30 -13.88
N VAL A 126 3.79 5.81 -14.82
CA VAL A 126 3.42 5.07 -16.04
C VAL A 126 4.67 4.75 -16.87
N GLN A 127 5.53 5.74 -17.13
CA GLN A 127 6.75 5.55 -17.93
C GLN A 127 7.71 4.52 -17.32
N GLN A 128 7.86 4.54 -15.99
CA GLN A 128 8.74 3.62 -15.26
C GLN A 128 8.06 2.28 -14.93
N ASN A 129 6.78 2.09 -15.31
CA ASN A 129 5.98 0.92 -14.92
C ASN A 129 6.06 0.69 -13.39
N MET A 130 5.94 1.79 -12.64
CA MET A 130 5.93 1.85 -11.18
C MET A 130 4.48 1.79 -10.68
N PRO A 131 4.08 0.75 -9.94
CA PRO A 131 2.74 0.63 -9.40
C PRO A 131 2.40 1.70 -8.37
N LEU A 132 1.14 2.13 -8.38
CA LEU A 132 0.52 2.91 -7.33
C LEU A 132 -0.29 1.99 -6.41
N LEU A 133 0.05 1.94 -5.15
CA LEU A 133 -0.74 1.26 -4.12
C LEU A 133 -1.67 2.31 -3.51
N VAL A 134 -2.97 2.05 -3.40
CA VAL A 134 -3.92 3.04 -2.88
C VAL A 134 -4.60 2.55 -1.61
N HIS A 135 -4.54 3.37 -0.55
CA HIS A 135 -5.50 3.27 0.56
C HIS A 135 -6.80 3.93 0.10
N GLY A 136 -7.76 3.12 -0.34
CA GLY A 136 -8.91 3.60 -1.09
C GLY A 136 -10.07 4.12 -0.25
N GLU A 137 -9.87 5.15 0.57
CA GLU A 137 -10.94 5.77 1.37
C GLU A 137 -10.86 7.30 1.33
N VAL A 138 -11.99 7.98 1.14
CA VAL A 138 -12.06 9.43 1.38
C VAL A 138 -12.06 9.73 2.89
N THR A 139 -11.68 10.96 3.26
CA THR A 139 -11.55 11.36 4.67
C THR A 139 -12.51 12.47 5.09
N SER A 140 -13.44 12.83 4.20
CA SER A 140 -14.45 13.84 4.47
C SER A 140 -15.26 13.48 5.73
N LEU A 141 -15.52 14.48 6.56
CA LEU A 141 -16.36 14.32 7.75
C LEU A 141 -17.84 14.16 7.40
N ASP A 142 -18.23 14.55 6.18
CA ASP A 142 -19.62 14.46 5.69
C ASP A 142 -19.92 13.08 5.07
N VAL A 143 -18.94 12.17 5.01
CA VAL A 143 -19.08 10.82 4.47
C VAL A 143 -18.97 9.81 5.61
N ASP A 144 -20.01 8.99 5.77
CA ASP A 144 -20.03 7.91 6.75
C ASP A 144 -18.86 6.94 6.52
N VAL A 145 -18.26 6.45 7.60
CA VAL A 145 -17.06 5.60 7.52
C VAL A 145 -17.27 4.36 6.66
N PHE A 146 -18.48 3.79 6.63
CA PHE A 146 -18.79 2.60 5.84
C PHE A 146 -19.00 2.89 4.34
N ASP A 147 -19.17 4.16 3.96
CA ASP A 147 -19.32 4.59 2.57
C ASP A 147 -18.03 5.14 1.96
N ARG A 148 -16.98 5.39 2.77
CA ARG A 148 -15.73 6.04 2.34
C ARG A 148 -15.00 5.29 1.23
N GLU A 149 -15.01 3.96 1.27
CA GLU A 149 -14.35 3.14 0.25
C GLU A 149 -15.05 3.28 -1.11
N LYS A 150 -16.39 3.23 -1.11
CA LYS A 150 -17.19 3.42 -2.32
C LYS A 150 -17.02 4.82 -2.90
N VAL A 151 -17.12 5.85 -2.07
CA VAL A 151 -16.95 7.24 -2.52
C VAL A 151 -15.55 7.47 -3.08
N PHE A 152 -14.50 6.83 -2.53
CA PHE A 152 -13.17 6.90 -3.11
C PHE A 152 -13.10 6.28 -4.52
N ILE A 153 -13.80 5.17 -4.74
CA ILE A 153 -13.88 4.56 -6.08
C ILE A 153 -14.47 5.56 -7.07
N ASP A 154 -15.64 6.12 -6.73
CA ASP A 154 -16.40 7.00 -7.61
C ASP A 154 -15.68 8.33 -7.88
N GLU A 155 -15.09 8.95 -6.85
CA GLU A 155 -14.53 10.31 -6.95
C GLU A 155 -13.05 10.34 -7.33
N VAL A 156 -12.30 9.26 -7.06
CA VAL A 156 -10.83 9.25 -7.20
C VAL A 156 -10.35 8.14 -8.10
N LEU A 157 -10.67 6.88 -7.77
CA LEU A 157 -10.04 5.74 -8.43
C LEU A 157 -10.51 5.57 -9.88
N ASP A 158 -11.82 5.59 -10.15
CA ASP A 158 -12.33 5.47 -11.51
C ASP A 158 -11.84 6.62 -12.42
N PRO A 159 -11.92 7.90 -12.02
CA PRO A 159 -11.32 8.99 -12.80
C PRO A 159 -9.80 8.84 -13.01
N LEU A 160 -9.08 8.25 -12.05
CA LEU A 160 -7.63 8.03 -12.14
C LEU A 160 -7.31 6.99 -13.21
N ILE A 161 -8.04 5.86 -13.20
CA ILE A 161 -7.85 4.78 -14.17
C ILE A 161 -8.24 5.24 -15.57
N GLN A 162 -9.35 5.98 -15.73
CA GLN A 162 -9.74 6.55 -17.02
C GLN A 162 -8.69 7.51 -17.58
N LYS A 163 -8.06 8.31 -16.72
CA LYS A 163 -7.02 9.26 -17.13
C LYS A 163 -5.69 8.57 -17.43
N PHE A 164 -5.33 7.55 -16.68
CA PHE A 164 -4.08 6.81 -16.82
C PHE A 164 -4.33 5.31 -16.97
N PRO A 165 -4.88 4.85 -18.11
CA PRO A 165 -5.25 3.44 -18.31
C PRO A 165 -4.05 2.48 -18.32
N ARG A 166 -2.82 3.02 -18.37
CA ARG A 166 -1.57 2.26 -18.31
C ARG A 166 -0.90 2.29 -16.94
N LEU A 167 -1.43 3.05 -15.98
CA LEU A 167 -0.94 3.05 -14.61
C LEU A 167 -1.38 1.75 -13.93
N LYS A 168 -0.43 1.03 -13.36
CA LYS A 168 -0.75 -0.13 -12.52
C LYS A 168 -1.18 0.34 -11.15
N VAL A 169 -2.35 -0.09 -10.70
CA VAL A 169 -2.92 0.28 -9.41
C VAL A 169 -3.27 -0.97 -8.61
N VAL A 170 -2.93 -0.98 -7.33
CA VAL A 170 -3.41 -1.96 -6.37
C VAL A 170 -4.31 -1.25 -5.37
N MET A 171 -5.60 -1.60 -5.37
CA MET A 171 -6.54 -1.17 -4.34
C MET A 171 -6.28 -2.03 -3.10
N GLU A 172 -5.63 -1.43 -2.11
CA GLU A 172 -5.20 -2.18 -0.93
C GLU A 172 -6.38 -2.54 -0.05
N HIS A 173 -6.30 -3.71 0.60
CA HIS A 173 -7.17 -4.18 1.68
C HIS A 173 -8.66 -3.86 1.46
N ILE A 174 -9.19 -4.21 0.28
CA ILE A 174 -10.60 -3.93 -0.06
C ILE A 174 -11.55 -4.57 0.95
N THR A 175 -12.63 -3.86 1.27
CA THR A 175 -13.57 -4.24 2.34
C THR A 175 -15.01 -4.38 1.87
N THR A 176 -15.34 -3.86 0.68
CA THR A 176 -16.71 -3.78 0.18
C THR A 176 -16.95 -4.59 -1.09
N LYS A 177 -18.22 -4.94 -1.31
CA LYS A 177 -18.68 -5.54 -2.57
C LYS A 177 -18.49 -4.59 -3.76
N ASP A 178 -18.61 -3.28 -3.53
CA ASP A 178 -18.39 -2.25 -4.55
C ASP A 178 -16.95 -2.29 -5.06
N ALA A 179 -15.95 -2.39 -4.15
CA ALA A 179 -14.55 -2.53 -4.54
C ALA A 179 -14.26 -3.83 -5.31
N VAL A 180 -14.83 -4.97 -4.89
CA VAL A 180 -14.70 -6.24 -5.64
C VAL A 180 -15.22 -6.08 -7.06
N LYS A 181 -16.43 -5.56 -7.23
CA LYS A 181 -17.04 -5.34 -8.54
C LYS A 181 -16.25 -4.37 -9.41
N PHE A 182 -15.72 -3.31 -8.80
CA PHE A 182 -14.91 -2.33 -9.51
C PHE A 182 -13.65 -2.97 -10.08
N VAL A 183 -12.92 -3.73 -9.26
CA VAL A 183 -11.70 -4.44 -9.70
C VAL A 183 -12.02 -5.47 -10.78
N GLU A 184 -13.10 -6.25 -10.63
CA GLU A 184 -13.57 -7.22 -11.64
C GLU A 184 -14.01 -6.57 -12.96
N SER A 185 -14.36 -5.28 -12.96
CA SER A 185 -14.79 -4.54 -14.15
C SER A 185 -13.63 -3.93 -14.95
N CYS A 186 -12.43 -3.89 -14.37
CA CYS A 186 -11.24 -3.29 -14.98
C CYS A 186 -10.51 -4.27 -15.90
N ASP A 187 -9.73 -3.74 -16.84
CA ASP A 187 -8.89 -4.56 -17.73
C ASP A 187 -7.80 -5.33 -16.95
N ASP A 188 -7.60 -6.60 -17.33
CA ASP A 188 -6.61 -7.47 -16.73
C ASP A 188 -5.19 -6.86 -16.74
N GLY A 189 -4.50 -6.95 -15.59
CA GLY A 189 -3.09 -6.60 -15.46
C GLY A 189 -2.78 -5.13 -15.13
N PHE A 190 -3.81 -4.27 -15.01
CA PHE A 190 -3.64 -2.87 -14.61
C PHE A 190 -4.21 -2.57 -13.23
N VAL A 191 -5.36 -3.15 -12.87
CA VAL A 191 -5.97 -2.97 -11.55
C VAL A 191 -6.00 -4.30 -10.81
N ALA A 192 -5.52 -4.31 -9.58
CA ALA A 192 -5.57 -5.46 -8.68
C ALA A 192 -6.03 -5.02 -7.29
N ALA A 193 -6.24 -5.99 -6.40
CA ALA A 193 -6.52 -5.70 -4.99
C ALA A 193 -5.82 -6.68 -4.06
N THR A 194 -5.58 -6.23 -2.82
CA THR A 194 -5.21 -7.11 -1.71
C THR A 194 -6.40 -7.26 -0.77
N VAL A 195 -6.50 -8.40 -0.11
CA VAL A 195 -7.55 -8.68 0.89
C VAL A 195 -6.89 -9.21 2.15
N THR A 196 -7.25 -8.64 3.29
CA THR A 196 -6.66 -9.04 4.57
C THR A 196 -7.41 -10.21 5.21
N PRO A 197 -6.76 -11.03 6.04
CA PRO A 197 -7.41 -12.13 6.75
C PRO A 197 -8.62 -11.68 7.61
N GLN A 198 -8.52 -10.55 8.30
CA GLN A 198 -9.59 -10.04 9.16
C GLN A 198 -10.84 -9.64 8.37
N HIS A 199 -10.71 -9.09 7.17
CA HIS A 199 -11.87 -8.74 6.33
C HIS A 199 -12.54 -9.96 5.69
N LEU A 200 -11.84 -11.11 5.61
CA LEU A 200 -12.45 -12.38 5.23
C LEU A 200 -13.19 -13.04 6.39
N ALA A 201 -12.65 -12.94 7.61
CA ALA A 201 -13.14 -13.67 8.78
C ALA A 201 -14.17 -12.89 9.60
N LEU A 202 -14.11 -11.56 9.60
CA LEU A 202 -14.90 -10.69 10.46
C LEU A 202 -15.87 -9.82 9.65
N ASN A 203 -16.92 -9.35 10.32
CA ASN A 203 -17.76 -8.27 9.83
C ASN A 203 -17.90 -7.20 10.93
N ARG A 204 -18.57 -6.09 10.64
CA ARG A 204 -18.67 -4.97 11.60
C ARG A 204 -19.25 -5.34 12.96
N ASN A 205 -20.07 -6.39 13.08
CA ASN A 205 -20.58 -6.82 14.39
C ASN A 205 -19.46 -7.26 15.34
N SER A 206 -18.33 -7.76 14.81
CA SER A 206 -17.16 -8.11 15.60
C SER A 206 -16.55 -6.91 16.33
N ILE A 207 -16.72 -5.69 15.81
CA ILE A 207 -16.23 -4.45 16.44
C ILE A 207 -17.19 -3.98 17.54
N PHE A 208 -18.50 -4.14 17.32
CA PHE A 208 -19.56 -3.71 18.24
C PHE A 208 -19.99 -4.80 19.24
N GLN A 209 -19.18 -5.85 19.37
CA GLN A 209 -19.49 -6.95 20.28
C GLN A 209 -19.34 -6.46 21.73
N GLY A 210 -20.47 -6.26 22.41
CA GLY A 210 -20.53 -5.70 23.75
C GLY A 210 -21.23 -4.34 23.86
N GLY A 211 -21.69 -3.78 22.74
CA GLY A 211 -22.35 -2.47 22.67
C GLY A 211 -21.47 -1.39 22.03
N LEU A 212 -22.00 -0.16 22.03
CA LEU A 212 -21.26 1.08 21.72
C LEU A 212 -20.63 1.64 23.00
#